data_AF-A0A7S1JWX1-F1
#
_entry.id   AF-A0A7S1JWX1-F1
#
_cell.length_a   1.000
_cell.length_b   1.000
_cell.length_c   1.000
_cell.angle_alpha   90.00
_cell.angle_beta   90.00
_cell.angle_gamma   90.00
#
_symmetry.space_group_name_H-M   'P 1'
#
loop_
_entity.id
_entity.type
_entity.pdbx_description
1 polymer ?
#
loop_
_entity_poly.entity_id
_entity_poly.type
_entity_poly.pdbx_seq_one_letter_code
_entity_poly.pdbx_strand_id
1 'polypeptide(L)'
;FASRLPMDNDMDSQKVHKVAATATRLIQAMKRDWICTGRRPTGLCGAALLISARYHGHKIAADDIAKVVRISGTTIRKRLYEFRKTPTARLTREQFEVTDLQQLPIETLPPCLKSD
;
A
#
# COMPACT_ATOMS: atom_id res chain seq x y z
N PHE A 1 -1.96 11.58 -6.61
CA PHE A 1 -2.84 11.06 -5.55
C PHE A 1 -2.40 11.50 -4.16
N ALA A 2 -1.12 11.38 -3.79
CA ALA A 2 -0.63 11.79 -2.47
C ALA A 2 -0.84 13.28 -2.13
N SER A 3 -0.67 14.20 -3.09
CA SER A 3 -0.88 15.65 -2.90
C SER A 3 -2.35 16.09 -2.76
N ARG A 4 -3.32 15.18 -2.94
CA ARG A 4 -4.76 15.47 -2.85
C ARG A 4 -5.40 14.87 -1.59
N LEU A 5 -4.62 14.25 -0.71
CA LEU A 5 -5.14 13.71 0.53
C LEU A 5 -5.34 14.82 1.56
N PRO A 6 -6.42 14.77 2.36
CA PRO A 6 -6.57 15.62 3.54
C PRO A 6 -5.63 15.11 4.64
N MET A 7 -4.33 15.32 4.46
CA MET A 7 -3.33 15.16 5.51
C MET A 7 -3.23 16.50 6.25
N ASP A 8 -3.07 16.47 7.56
CA ASP A 8 -3.00 17.68 8.41
C ASP A 8 -2.11 18.77 7.79
N ASN A 9 -2.60 20.01 7.88
CA ASN A 9 -2.20 21.18 7.08
C ASN A 9 -0.75 21.68 7.29
N ASP A 10 0.08 20.94 8.05
CA ASP A 10 1.47 21.26 8.41
C ASP A 10 2.46 20.18 7.90
N MET A 11 2.17 19.59 6.75
CA MET A 11 3.02 18.58 6.15
C MET A 11 4.07 19.25 5.25
N ASP A 12 5.31 19.38 5.74
CA ASP A 12 6.47 19.72 4.90
C ASP A 12 6.49 18.86 3.63
N SER A 13 6.77 19.48 2.48
CA SER A 13 6.89 18.79 1.18
C SER A 13 7.81 17.55 1.25
N GLN A 14 8.82 17.60 2.12
CA GLN A 14 9.72 16.49 2.41
C GLN A 14 9.01 15.25 3.00
N LYS A 15 8.02 15.43 3.88
CA LYS A 15 7.26 14.33 4.48
C LYS A 15 6.34 13.67 3.44
N VAL A 16 5.67 14.46 2.60
CA VAL A 16 4.86 13.95 1.48
C VAL A 16 5.73 13.11 0.53
N HIS A 17 6.94 13.59 0.22
CA HIS A 17 7.86 12.86 -0.63
C HIS A 17 8.31 11.53 0.00
N LYS A 18 8.60 11.50 1.32
CA LYS A 18 8.90 10.26 2.05
C LYS A 18 7.72 9.28 2.01
N VAL A 19 6.50 9.75 2.28
CA VAL A 19 5.27 8.93 2.20
C VAL A 19 5.07 8.34 0.80
N ALA A 20 5.32 9.14 -0.24
CA ALA A 20 5.20 8.71 -1.63
C ALA A 20 6.30 7.70 -2.03
N ALA A 21 7.55 7.90 -1.56
CA ALA A 21 8.65 6.98 -1.79
C ALA A 21 8.37 5.61 -1.13
N THR A 22 7.93 5.61 0.13
CA THR A 22 7.53 4.40 0.87
C THR A 22 6.35 3.70 0.19
N ALA A 23 5.32 4.46 -0.23
CA ALA A 23 4.18 3.90 -0.98
C ALA A 23 4.62 3.26 -2.30
N THR A 24 5.58 3.85 -3.00
CA THR A 24 6.09 3.32 -4.27
C THR A 24 6.85 2.01 -4.07
N ARG A 25 7.71 1.92 -3.05
CA ARG A 25 8.37 0.66 -2.66
C ARG A 25 7.35 -0.41 -2.31
N LEU A 26 6.28 -0.04 -1.60
CA LEU A 26 5.22 -0.97 -1.23
C LEU A 26 4.45 -1.49 -2.45
N ILE A 27 4.15 -0.63 -3.42
CA ILE A 27 3.51 -1.03 -4.69
C ILE A 27 4.42 -1.98 -5.47
N GLN A 28 5.75 -1.73 -5.49
CA GLN A 28 6.71 -2.63 -6.14
C GLN A 28 6.69 -4.02 -5.49
N ALA A 29 6.68 -4.09 -4.16
CA ALA A 29 6.56 -5.35 -3.43
C ALA A 29 5.24 -6.07 -3.76
N MET A 30 4.11 -5.35 -3.67
CA MET A 30 2.78 -5.89 -3.98
C MET A 30 2.64 -6.35 -5.44
N LYS A 31 3.31 -5.68 -6.38
CA LYS A 31 3.34 -6.08 -7.80
C LYS A 31 4.13 -7.38 -7.98
N ARG A 32 5.20 -7.57 -7.20
CA ARG A 32 6.00 -8.80 -7.19
C ARG A 32 5.23 -9.98 -6.61
N ASP A 33 4.43 -9.74 -5.57
CA ASP A 33 3.54 -10.73 -4.93
C ASP A 33 2.26 -11.05 -5.75
N TRP A 34 2.22 -10.75 -7.06
CA TRP A 34 1.10 -11.02 -7.97
C TRP A 34 -0.28 -10.43 -7.55
N ILE A 35 -0.32 -9.50 -6.60
CA ILE A 35 -1.56 -8.86 -6.11
C ILE A 35 -2.16 -7.90 -7.18
N CYS A 36 -1.32 -7.46 -8.12
CA CYS A 36 -1.69 -6.52 -9.18
C CYS A 36 -2.20 -7.19 -10.48
N THR A 37 -1.93 -8.48 -10.69
CA THR A 37 -2.20 -9.14 -11.97
C THR A 37 -3.71 -9.38 -12.15
N GLY A 38 -4.27 -8.91 -13.28
CA GLY A 38 -5.69 -9.07 -13.63
C GLY A 38 -6.67 -8.12 -12.92
N ARG A 39 -6.19 -7.13 -12.15
CA ARG A 39 -7.02 -6.22 -11.33
C ARG A 39 -6.61 -4.75 -11.50
N ARG A 40 -7.52 -3.80 -11.20
CA ARG A 40 -7.25 -2.37 -11.40
C ARG A 40 -6.14 -1.87 -10.44
N PRO A 41 -5.04 -1.28 -10.96
CA PRO A 41 -3.88 -0.86 -10.15
C PRO A 41 -4.19 0.34 -9.24
N THR A 42 -5.24 1.09 -9.55
CA THR A 42 -5.69 2.23 -8.74
C THR A 42 -6.05 1.80 -7.31
N GLY A 43 -6.67 0.63 -7.13
CA GLY A 43 -7.01 0.10 -5.79
C GLY A 43 -5.79 -0.27 -4.96
N LEU A 44 -4.71 -0.68 -5.63
CA LEU A 44 -3.44 -0.99 -5.00
C LEU A 44 -2.74 0.29 -4.51
N CYS A 45 -2.76 1.35 -5.33
CA CYS A 45 -2.22 2.65 -4.94
C CYS A 45 -2.92 3.22 -3.71
N GLY A 46 -4.26 3.12 -3.63
CA GLY A 46 -5.01 3.55 -2.45
C GLY A 46 -4.67 2.77 -1.19
N ALA A 47 -4.51 1.44 -1.29
CA ALA A 47 -4.10 0.61 -0.15
C ALA A 47 -2.65 0.92 0.28
N ALA A 48 -1.73 1.07 -0.68
CA ALA A 48 -0.35 1.38 -0.38
C ALA A 48 -0.19 2.75 0.29
N LEU A 49 -0.98 3.72 -0.15
CA LEU A 49 -1.00 5.08 0.40
C LEU A 49 -1.59 5.12 1.82
N LEU A 50 -2.58 4.28 2.10
CA LEU A 50 -3.11 4.12 3.46
C LEU A 50 -2.05 3.54 4.41
N ILE A 51 -1.30 2.53 3.95
CA ILE A 51 -0.23 1.90 4.74
C ILE A 51 0.93 2.88 4.94
N SER A 52 1.36 3.62 3.90
CA SER A 52 2.43 4.60 4.04
C SER A 52 2.03 5.78 4.92
N ALA A 53 0.77 6.23 4.88
CA ALA A 53 0.26 7.23 5.81
C ALA A 53 0.41 6.77 7.27
N ARG A 54 -0.03 5.54 7.56
CA ARG A 54 0.15 4.90 8.88
C ARG A 54 1.62 4.69 9.22
N TYR A 55 2.47 4.44 8.24
CA TYR A 55 3.94 4.35 8.36
C TYR A 55 4.59 5.69 8.73
N HIS A 56 3.95 6.82 8.49
CA HIS A 56 4.48 8.12 8.93
C HIS A 56 3.74 8.69 10.14
N GLY A 57 2.79 7.93 10.72
CA GLY A 57 2.04 8.33 11.91
C GLY A 57 0.75 9.11 11.62
N HIS A 58 0.40 9.27 10.34
CA HIS A 58 -0.82 9.96 9.93
C HIS A 58 -2.00 9.00 9.87
N LYS A 59 -3.09 9.36 10.55
CA LYS A 59 -4.32 8.55 10.61
C LYS A 59 -5.32 9.07 9.57
N ILE A 60 -5.25 8.55 8.35
CA ILE A 60 -6.29 8.81 7.34
C ILE A 60 -7.36 7.71 7.40
N ALA A 61 -8.63 8.10 7.20
CA ALA A 61 -9.71 7.15 6.98
C ALA A 61 -9.62 6.52 5.58
N ALA A 62 -9.91 5.23 5.49
CA ALA A 62 -9.96 4.54 4.19
C ALA A 62 -11.00 5.15 3.23
N ASP A 63 -12.04 5.79 3.76
CA ASP A 63 -13.10 6.44 3.00
C ASP A 63 -12.60 7.72 2.28
N ASP A 64 -11.74 8.50 2.92
CA ASP A 64 -11.17 9.71 2.32
C ASP A 64 -10.21 9.36 1.18
N ILE A 65 -9.41 8.31 1.36
CA ILE A 65 -8.54 7.79 0.29
C ILE A 65 -9.40 7.22 -0.86
N ALA A 66 -10.48 6.52 -0.54
CA ALA A 66 -11.42 5.99 -1.52
C ALA A 66 -11.99 7.10 -2.43
N LYS A 67 -12.36 8.26 -1.85
CA LYS A 67 -12.83 9.44 -2.60
C LYS A 67 -11.73 9.99 -3.54
N VAL A 68 -10.50 10.10 -3.06
CA VAL A 68 -9.37 10.64 -3.85
C VAL A 68 -8.97 9.72 -5.01
N VAL A 69 -9.01 8.40 -4.78
CA VAL A 69 -8.59 7.38 -5.76
C VAL A 69 -9.76 6.91 -6.63
N ARG A 70 -10.99 7.40 -6.37
CA ARG A 70 -12.23 7.06 -7.08
C ARG A 70 -12.54 5.56 -7.10
N ILE A 71 -12.45 4.91 -5.94
CA ILE A 71 -12.70 3.47 -5.77
C ILE A 71 -13.52 3.25 -4.51
N SER A 72 -14.34 2.19 -4.47
CA SER A 72 -15.05 1.79 -3.25
C SER A 72 -14.09 1.40 -2.12
N GLY A 73 -14.31 1.90 -0.90
CA GLY A 73 -13.54 1.52 0.28
C GLY A 73 -13.49 0.00 0.55
N THR A 74 -14.52 -0.74 0.10
CA THR A 74 -14.55 -2.21 0.15
C THR A 74 -13.41 -2.84 -0.65
N THR A 75 -13.06 -2.26 -1.80
CA THR A 75 -11.98 -2.75 -2.67
C THR A 75 -10.62 -2.50 -2.01
N ILE A 76 -10.44 -1.34 -1.38
CA ILE A 76 -9.21 -1.03 -0.62
C ILE A 76 -9.03 -2.01 0.54
N ARG A 77 -10.10 -2.31 1.29
CA ARG A 77 -10.06 -3.30 2.39
C ARG A 77 -9.69 -4.70 1.91
N LYS A 78 -10.25 -5.16 0.78
CA LYS A 78 -9.88 -6.45 0.17
C LYS A 78 -8.39 -6.50 -0.19
N ARG A 79 -7.84 -5.42 -0.76
CA ARG A 79 -6.40 -5.30 -1.06
C ARG A 79 -5.53 -5.30 0.19
N LEU A 80 -5.97 -4.63 1.24
CA LEU A 80 -5.28 -4.61 2.52
C LEU A 80 -5.23 -6.01 3.14
N TYR A 81 -6.32 -6.77 3.03
CA TYR A 81 -6.40 -8.15 3.52
C TYR A 81 -5.49 -9.10 2.74
N GLU A 82 -5.44 -8.97 1.41
CA GLU A 82 -4.51 -9.71 0.55
C GLU A 82 -3.06 -9.37 0.89
N PHE A 83 -2.75 -8.08 1.08
CA PHE A 83 -1.41 -7.66 1.50
C PHE A 83 -1.04 -8.23 2.87
N ARG A 84 -1.96 -8.26 3.84
CA ARG A 84 -1.69 -8.86 5.16
C ARG A 84 -1.29 -10.33 5.09
N LYS A 85 -1.72 -11.08 4.07
CA LYS A 85 -1.33 -12.49 3.88
C LYS A 85 0.12 -12.62 3.37
N THR A 86 0.69 -11.59 2.76
CA THR A 86 2.06 -11.66 2.23
C THR A 86 3.11 -11.53 3.32
N PRO A 87 4.30 -12.15 3.14
CA PRO A 87 5.40 -12.02 4.09
C PRO A 87 5.87 -10.57 4.25
N THR A 88 5.72 -9.74 3.21
CA THR A 88 6.05 -8.32 3.21
C THR A 88 5.28 -7.55 4.29
N ALA A 89 4.03 -7.94 4.60
CA ALA A 89 3.22 -7.26 5.62
C ALA A 89 3.62 -7.60 7.06
N ARG A 90 4.42 -8.65 7.28
CA ARG A 90 4.93 -9.02 8.61
C ARG A 90 6.18 -8.24 9.01
N LEU A 91 6.78 -7.49 8.08
CA LEU A 91 7.96 -6.68 8.35
C LEU A 91 7.61 -5.44 9.17
N THR A 92 8.45 -5.14 10.15
CA THR A 92 8.38 -3.91 10.93
C THR A 92 8.83 -2.71 10.09
N ARG A 93 8.55 -1.48 10.55
CA ARG A 93 8.94 -0.26 9.83
C ARG A 93 10.42 -0.27 9.45
N GLU A 94 11.25 -0.48 10.46
CA GLU A 94 12.72 -0.47 10.34
C GLU A 94 13.22 -1.56 9.38
N GLN A 95 12.61 -2.75 9.44
CA GLN A 95 12.94 -3.83 8.52
C GLN A 95 12.56 -3.49 7.08
N PHE A 96 11.45 -2.80 6.83
CA PHE A 96 11.03 -2.45 5.48
C PHE A 96 11.96 -1.44 4.79
N GLU A 97 12.58 -0.52 5.54
CA GLU A 97 13.55 0.43 5.02
C GLU A 97 14.86 -0.23 4.59
N VAL A 98 15.33 -1.20 5.38
CA VAL A 98 16.62 -1.90 5.19
C VAL A 98 16.50 -3.10 4.26
N THR A 99 15.35 -3.79 4.24
CA THR A 99 15.18 -5.03 3.48
C THR A 99 15.16 -4.74 1.99
N ASP A 100 16.05 -5.39 1.24
CA ASP A 100 15.97 -5.42 -0.20
C ASP A 100 14.76 -6.25 -0.61
N LEU A 101 13.85 -5.59 -1.34
CA LEU A 101 12.61 -6.20 -1.82
C LEU A 101 12.88 -7.45 -2.64
N GLN A 102 14.09 -7.64 -3.18
CA GLN A 102 14.48 -8.81 -3.95
C GLN A 102 14.64 -10.10 -3.12
N GLN A 103 15.04 -9.98 -1.85
CA GLN A 103 15.37 -11.11 -0.97
C GLN A 103 14.16 -11.74 -0.27
N LEU A 104 12.99 -11.07 -0.31
CA LEU A 104 11.78 -11.60 0.32
C LEU A 104 11.20 -12.78 -0.46
N PRO A 105 10.64 -13.80 0.21
CA PRO A 105 9.90 -14.87 -0.45
C PRO A 105 8.73 -14.28 -1.23
N ILE A 106 8.70 -14.50 -2.54
CA ILE A 106 7.59 -14.05 -3.39
C ILE A 106 6.46 -15.06 -3.21
N GLU A 107 5.25 -14.57 -2.96
CA GLU A 107 4.09 -15.44 -3.05
C GLU A 107 3.79 -15.70 -4.53
N THR A 108 4.02 -16.94 -4.98
CA THR A 108 4.03 -17.31 -6.42
C THR A 108 2.64 -17.49 -7.03
N LEU A 109 1.57 -17.29 -6.25
CA LEU A 109 0.20 -17.56 -6.68
C LEU A 109 -0.65 -16.28 -6.65
N PRO A 110 -1.25 -15.88 -7.78
CA PRO A 110 -2.20 -14.78 -7.80
C PRO A 110 -3.44 -15.14 -6.96
N PRO A 111 -4.09 -14.16 -6.31
CA PRO A 111 -5.24 -14.41 -5.42
C PRO A 111 -6.45 -15.05 -6.11
N CYS A 112 -6.49 -15.12 -7.44
CA CYS A 112 -7.52 -15.88 -8.17
C CYS A 112 -7.31 -17.40 -8.18
N LEU A 113 -6.09 -17.88 -7.87
CA LEU A 113 -5.74 -19.31 -7.88
C LEU A 113 -5.64 -19.90 -6.47
N LYS A 114 -5.76 -19.06 -5.43
CA LYS A 114 -5.84 -19.51 -4.05
C LYS A 114 -7.29 -19.88 -3.75
N SER A 115 -7.60 -21.17 -3.72
CA SER A 115 -8.87 -21.68 -3.17
C SER A 115 -8.92 -21.34 -1.67
N ASP A 116 -10.03 -20.76 -1.19
CA ASP A 116 -10.28 -20.49 0.23
C ASP A 116 -10.30 -21.78 1.08
#